data_AF-A0A3M0WFY4-F1
#
_entry.id   AF-A0A3M0WFY4-F1
#
_cell.length_a   1.000
_cell.length_b   1.000
_cell.length_c   1.000
_cell.angle_alpha   90.00
_cell.angle_beta   90.00
_cell.angle_gamma   90.00
#
_symmetry.space_group_name_H-M   'P 1'
#
loop_
_entity.id
_entity.type
_entity.pdbx_description
1 polymer ?
#
loop_
_entity_poly.entity_id
_entity_poly.type
_entity_poly.pdbx_seq_one_letter_code
_entity_poly.pdbx_strand_id
1 'polypeptide(L)'
;MNNNKSPSILIFKGHPDKFKTQVAPVFEFNNIETYMEIPFEFYLDLPEEEKAFVEGFNKYIDGDMKGSRRELAKAASKINEARYMFILVNYILGKKREAQLLAGDLKKQWDRFIQTWRVPVLVVPFSSGDKALYISIDDKGFQALMYLLEGKTPEEVAFLLGL
;
A
#
# COMPACT_ATOMS: atom_id res chain seq x y z
N MET A 1 27.07 -9.90 3.93
CA MET A 1 26.18 -8.82 4.38
C MET A 1 24.76 -9.34 4.23
N ASN A 2 24.03 -9.54 5.32
CA ASN A 2 22.62 -9.95 5.28
C ASN A 2 21.79 -8.75 4.82
N ASN A 3 21.54 -8.63 3.52
CA ASN A 3 20.62 -7.66 2.95
C ASN A 3 19.17 -8.09 3.20
N ASN A 4 18.76 -8.21 4.46
CA ASN A 4 17.35 -8.31 4.80
C ASN A 4 16.72 -6.94 4.52
N LYS A 5 16.31 -6.73 3.26
CA LYS A 5 15.54 -5.56 2.86
C LYS A 5 14.18 -5.65 3.55
N SER A 6 13.77 -4.56 4.21
CA SER A 6 12.47 -4.48 4.87
C SER A 6 11.35 -4.32 3.84
N PRO A 7 10.12 -4.76 4.14
CA PRO A 7 8.95 -4.46 3.33
C PRO A 7 8.75 -2.94 3.17
N SER A 8 8.26 -2.51 2.00
CA SER A 8 8.00 -1.11 1.69
C SER A 8 6.76 -0.97 0.79
N ILE A 9 6.19 0.24 0.68
CA ILE A 9 5.16 0.54 -0.32
C ILE A 9 5.79 1.41 -1.42
N LEU A 10 5.73 0.95 -2.66
CA LEU A 10 6.10 1.77 -3.81
C LEU A 10 4.85 2.38 -4.41
N ILE A 11 4.89 3.68 -4.71
CA ILE A 11 3.79 4.38 -5.34
C ILE A 11 4.10 4.50 -6.82
N PHE A 12 3.39 3.74 -7.65
CA PHE A 12 3.55 3.83 -9.09
C PHE A 12 2.62 4.88 -9.70
N LYS A 13 3.11 5.57 -10.73
CA LYS A 13 2.30 6.50 -11.52
C LYS A 13 1.64 5.76 -12.69
N GLY A 14 0.31 5.67 -12.71
CA GLY A 14 -0.42 5.03 -13.80
C GLY A 14 -1.80 4.50 -13.40
N HIS A 15 -2.51 3.93 -14.37
CA HIS A 15 -3.78 3.24 -14.11
C HIS A 15 -3.53 1.92 -13.36
N PRO A 16 -4.33 1.58 -12.32
CA PRO A 16 -4.22 0.31 -11.57
C PRO A 16 -4.03 -0.94 -12.43
N ASP A 17 -4.78 -1.05 -13.53
CA ASP A 17 -4.74 -2.23 -14.40
C ASP A 17 -3.37 -2.54 -15.02
N LYS A 18 -2.47 -1.55 -15.08
CA LYS A 18 -1.12 -1.72 -15.62
C LYS A 18 -0.16 -2.37 -14.63
N PHE A 19 -0.51 -2.43 -13.35
CA PHE A 19 0.33 -2.99 -12.29
C PHE A 19 -0.29 -4.31 -11.83
N LYS A 20 0.43 -5.40 -12.01
CA LYS A 20 -0.01 -6.74 -11.63
C LYS A 20 0.80 -7.25 -10.47
N THR A 21 0.16 -8.06 -9.64
CA THR A 21 0.86 -8.79 -8.58
C THR A 21 1.79 -9.81 -9.20
N GLN A 22 3.07 -9.76 -8.84
CA GLN A 22 4.13 -10.53 -9.50
C GLN A 22 5.37 -10.70 -8.61
N VAL A 23 6.23 -11.66 -8.96
CA VAL A 23 7.59 -11.75 -8.44
C VAL A 23 8.55 -11.09 -9.42
N ALA A 24 9.38 -10.16 -8.93
CA ALA A 24 10.37 -9.47 -9.76
C ALA A 24 11.66 -9.20 -8.96
N PRO A 25 12.79 -8.88 -9.62
CA PRO A 25 14.01 -8.48 -8.94
C PRO A 25 13.78 -7.26 -8.04
N VAL A 26 14.43 -7.22 -6.88
CA VAL A 26 14.33 -6.06 -5.98
C VAL A 26 15.09 -4.87 -6.56
N PHE A 27 14.40 -3.75 -6.73
CA PHE A 27 15.01 -2.46 -7.07
C PHE A 27 14.64 -1.38 -6.04
N GLU A 28 15.47 -0.35 -5.96
CA GLU A 28 15.23 0.81 -5.11
C GLU A 28 14.45 1.87 -5.87
N PHE A 29 13.46 2.47 -5.21
CA PHE A 29 12.57 3.44 -5.81
C PHE A 29 12.21 4.50 -4.76
N ASN A 30 12.35 5.77 -5.13
CA ASN A 30 12.03 6.89 -4.26
C ASN A 30 10.67 7.50 -4.64
N ASN A 31 9.74 7.53 -3.69
CA ASN A 31 8.37 8.00 -3.91
C ASN A 31 8.23 9.53 -3.95
N ILE A 32 9.29 10.33 -3.81
CA ILE A 32 9.19 11.80 -3.73
C ILE A 32 8.37 12.42 -4.86
N GLU A 33 8.43 11.91 -6.10
CA GLU A 33 7.65 12.53 -7.18
C GLU A 33 6.16 12.15 -7.19
N THR A 34 5.70 11.40 -6.19
CA THR A 34 4.40 10.72 -6.22
C THR A 34 3.36 11.34 -5.30
N TYR A 35 3.64 12.50 -4.70
CA TYR A 35 2.67 13.23 -3.87
C TYR A 35 1.33 13.40 -4.57
N MET A 36 0.28 13.40 -3.75
CA MET A 36 -1.02 13.90 -4.15
C MET A 36 -0.99 15.43 -4.00
N GLU A 37 -0.84 16.09 -5.15
CA GLU A 37 -0.85 17.55 -5.25
C GLU A 37 -2.29 18.02 -5.43
N ILE A 38 -2.77 18.81 -4.47
CA ILE A 38 -4.09 19.45 -4.51
C ILE A 38 -3.87 20.95 -4.34
N PRO A 39 -4.32 21.80 -5.28
CA PRO A 39 -4.22 23.23 -5.10
C PRO A 39 -4.94 23.67 -3.83
N PHE A 40 -4.33 24.60 -3.09
CA PHE A 40 -4.77 24.98 -1.74
C PHE A 40 -6.25 25.39 -1.67
N GLU A 41 -6.73 26.14 -2.67
CA GLU A 41 -8.12 26.57 -2.76
C GLU A 41 -9.10 25.39 -2.77
N PHE A 42 -8.81 24.35 -3.57
CA PHE A 42 -9.63 23.13 -3.59
C PHE A 42 -9.48 22.30 -2.32
N TYR A 43 -8.29 22.31 -1.70
CA TYR A 43 -8.04 21.57 -0.47
C TYR A 43 -8.95 22.04 0.67
N LEU A 44 -9.21 23.34 0.78
CA LEU A 44 -10.06 23.91 1.83
C LEU A 44 -11.51 23.36 1.77
N ASP A 45 -12.00 23.15 0.56
CA ASP A 45 -13.37 22.69 0.28
C ASP A 45 -13.52 21.17 0.37
N LEU A 46 -12.42 20.42 0.49
CA LEU A 46 -12.49 18.96 0.61
C LEU A 46 -13.16 18.52 1.93
N PRO A 47 -13.95 17.44 1.90
CA PRO A 47 -14.37 16.75 3.12
C PRO A 47 -13.17 16.36 3.99
N GLU A 48 -13.36 16.35 5.31
CA GLU A 48 -12.30 16.05 6.27
C GLU A 48 -11.65 14.67 6.05
N GLU A 49 -12.40 13.68 5.56
CA GLU A 49 -11.84 12.37 5.26
C GLU A 49 -10.97 12.37 4.01
N GLU A 50 -11.30 13.18 3.00
CA GLU A 50 -10.47 13.33 1.80
C GLU A 50 -9.17 14.07 2.15
N LYS A 51 -9.25 15.12 2.98
CA LYS A 51 -8.07 15.80 3.54
C LYS A 51 -7.17 14.82 4.29
N ALA A 52 -7.76 14.03 5.20
CA ALA A 52 -7.01 13.04 5.97
C ALA A 52 -6.41 11.92 5.11
N PHE A 53 -7.08 11.50 4.03
CA PHE A 53 -6.53 10.56 3.07
C PHE A 53 -5.29 11.14 2.37
N VAL A 54 -5.38 12.36 1.84
CA VAL A 54 -4.29 13.05 1.14
C VAL A 54 -3.12 13.29 2.09
N GLU A 55 -3.37 13.80 3.29
CA GLU A 55 -2.34 14.03 4.30
C GLU A 55 -1.68 12.71 4.73
N GLY A 56 -2.47 11.66 4.95
CA GLY A 56 -1.96 10.33 5.30
C GLY A 56 -1.10 9.71 4.21
N PHE A 57 -1.48 9.92 2.95
CA PHE A 57 -0.71 9.48 1.79
C PHE A 57 0.62 10.25 1.65
N ASN A 58 0.57 11.58 1.74
CA ASN A 58 1.77 12.42 1.60
C ASN A 58 2.76 12.22 2.76
N LYS A 59 2.28 12.06 4.00
CA LYS A 59 3.13 11.69 5.14
C LYS A 59 3.85 10.36 4.97
N TYR A 60 3.24 9.41 4.27
CA TYR A 60 3.93 8.16 3.94
C TYR A 60 5.13 8.44 3.02
N ILE A 61 4.97 9.29 2.01
CA ILE A 61 6.04 9.69 1.09
C ILE A 61 7.16 10.44 1.83
N ASP A 62 6.81 11.29 2.81
CA ASP A 62 7.77 11.97 3.69
C ASP A 62 8.54 11.01 4.63
N GLY A 63 8.15 9.73 4.70
CA GLY A 63 8.70 8.75 5.62
C GLY A 63 8.12 8.82 7.04
N ASP A 64 7.11 9.67 7.29
CA ASP A 64 6.39 9.72 8.57
C ASP A 64 5.32 8.62 8.65
N MET A 65 5.76 7.39 8.90
CA MET A 65 4.88 6.22 9.03
C MET A 65 3.84 6.37 10.15
N LYS A 66 4.18 7.04 11.27
CA LYS A 66 3.27 7.18 12.42
C LYS A 66 2.20 8.22 12.13
N GLY A 67 2.57 9.36 11.55
CA GLY A 67 1.63 10.39 11.12
C GLY A 67 0.75 9.88 9.99
N SER A 68 1.32 9.19 8.99
CA SER A 68 0.56 8.52 7.93
C SER A 68 -0.50 7.59 8.51
N ARG A 69 -0.10 6.68 9.41
CA ARG A 69 -1.03 5.78 10.11
C ARG A 69 -2.17 6.53 10.81
N ARG A 70 -1.87 7.65 11.48
CA ARG A 70 -2.84 8.43 12.24
C ARG A 70 -3.87 9.10 11.33
N GLU A 71 -3.44 9.72 10.23
CA GLU A 71 -4.35 10.41 9.31
C GLU A 71 -5.19 9.40 8.52
N LEU A 72 -4.58 8.32 8.01
CA LEU A 72 -5.31 7.27 7.29
C LEU A 72 -6.40 6.62 8.15
N ALA A 73 -6.18 6.47 9.46
CA ALA A 73 -7.19 5.95 10.39
C ALA A 73 -8.47 6.81 10.43
N LYS A 74 -8.37 8.13 10.24
CA LYS A 74 -9.53 9.04 10.21
C LYS A 74 -10.39 8.82 8.96
N ALA A 75 -9.76 8.44 7.84
CA ALA A 75 -10.42 8.26 6.55
C ALA A 75 -10.85 6.81 6.25
N ALA A 76 -10.22 5.81 6.88
CA ALA A 76 -10.38 4.38 6.58
C ALA A 76 -11.80 3.83 6.77
N SER A 77 -12.69 4.54 7.47
CA SER A 77 -14.10 4.14 7.58
C SER A 77 -14.95 4.56 6.38
N LYS A 78 -14.53 5.59 5.63
CA LYS A 78 -15.30 6.19 4.52
C LYS A 78 -14.64 6.02 3.15
N ILE A 79 -13.32 5.91 3.08
CA ILE A 79 -12.54 5.82 1.84
C ILE A 79 -11.81 4.48 1.79
N ASN A 80 -12.09 3.67 0.75
CA ASN A 80 -11.50 2.33 0.62
C ASN A 80 -9.99 2.38 0.39
N GLU A 81 -9.51 3.37 -0.38
CA GLU A 81 -8.10 3.64 -0.66
C GLU A 81 -7.35 4.01 0.62
N ALA A 82 -7.97 4.83 1.48
CA ALA A 82 -7.42 5.15 2.79
C ALA A 82 -7.35 3.89 3.66
N ARG A 83 -8.39 3.04 3.64
CA ARG A 83 -8.39 1.75 4.34
C ARG A 83 -7.29 0.83 3.82
N TYR A 84 -7.13 0.72 2.50
CA TYR A 84 -6.08 -0.10 1.88
C TYR A 84 -4.69 0.40 2.29
N MET A 85 -4.40 1.68 2.13
CA MET A 85 -3.14 2.28 2.58
C MET A 85 -2.92 2.08 4.09
N PHE A 86 -3.97 2.19 4.90
CA PHE A 86 -3.90 1.94 6.33
C PHE A 86 -3.53 0.49 6.66
N ILE A 87 -4.07 -0.48 5.91
CA ILE A 87 -3.68 -1.90 6.01
C ILE A 87 -2.19 -2.06 5.71
N LEU A 88 -1.71 -1.49 4.59
CA LEU A 88 -0.30 -1.61 4.18
C LEU A 88 0.65 -0.96 5.20
N VAL A 89 0.31 0.23 5.71
CA VAL A 89 1.09 0.92 6.75
C VAL A 89 1.13 0.10 8.04
N ASN A 90 0.01 -0.48 8.47
CA ASN A 90 0.00 -1.36 9.64
C ASN A 90 0.83 -2.63 9.41
N TYR A 91 0.83 -3.18 8.19
CA TYR A 91 1.70 -4.30 7.82
C TYR A 91 3.18 -3.94 7.98
N ILE A 92 3.63 -2.81 7.42
CA ILE A 92 5.02 -2.32 7.57
C ILE A 92 5.39 -2.13 9.04
N LEU A 93 4.47 -1.62 9.85
CA LEU A 93 4.69 -1.41 11.28
C LEU A 93 4.62 -2.70 12.12
N GLY A 94 4.48 -3.87 11.51
CA GLY A 94 4.37 -5.16 12.20
C GLY A 94 3.01 -5.40 12.89
N LYS A 95 2.03 -4.52 12.68
CA LYS A 95 0.68 -4.58 13.28
C LYS A 95 -0.25 -5.49 12.46
N LYS A 96 0.19 -6.72 12.17
CA LYS A 96 -0.51 -7.66 11.28
C LYS A 96 -1.95 -7.95 11.71
N ARG A 97 -2.21 -8.08 13.01
CA ARG A 97 -3.57 -8.32 13.53
C ARG A 97 -4.52 -7.16 13.24
N GLU A 98 -4.07 -5.91 13.41
CA GLU A 98 -4.88 -4.74 13.06
C GLU A 98 -5.15 -4.69 11.56
N ALA A 99 -4.12 -4.94 10.75
CA ALA A 99 -4.24 -5.00 9.29
C ALA A 99 -5.22 -6.10 8.82
N GLN A 100 -5.18 -7.29 9.45
CA GLN A 100 -6.09 -8.39 9.15
C GLN A 100 -7.55 -8.05 9.44
N LEU A 101 -7.82 -7.41 10.59
CA LEU A 101 -9.18 -6.98 10.94
C LEU A 101 -9.76 -5.97 9.94
N LEU A 102 -8.92 -5.09 9.41
CA LEU A 102 -9.33 -4.09 8.42
C LEU A 102 -9.56 -4.68 7.03
N ALA A 103 -8.90 -5.79 6.70
CA ALA A 103 -8.96 -6.42 5.38
C ALA A 103 -10.26 -7.21 5.14
N GLY A 104 -10.91 -7.71 6.19
CA GLY A 104 -12.09 -8.60 6.08
C GLY A 104 -13.26 -8.03 5.28
N ASP A 105 -13.52 -6.71 5.39
CA ASP A 105 -14.64 -6.02 4.73
C ASP A 105 -14.17 -4.99 3.68
N LEU A 106 -12.95 -5.13 3.17
CA LEU A 106 -12.41 -4.17 2.21
C LEU A 106 -13.11 -4.32 0.85
N LYS A 107 -13.82 -3.26 0.43
CA LYS A 107 -14.43 -3.20 -0.90
C LYS A 107 -13.37 -2.85 -1.93
N LYS A 108 -13.32 -3.60 -3.03
CA LYS A 108 -12.38 -3.40 -4.14
C LYS A 108 -12.84 -2.27 -5.08
N GLN A 109 -12.87 -1.05 -4.56
CA GLN A 109 -13.23 0.16 -5.30
C GLN A 109 -12.12 1.20 -5.12
N TRP A 110 -11.53 1.65 -6.23
CA TRP A 110 -10.26 2.38 -6.27
C TRP A 110 -10.35 3.72 -7.02
N ASP A 111 -11.49 4.40 -6.91
CA ASP A 111 -11.78 5.67 -7.56
C ASP A 111 -10.66 6.71 -7.40
N ARG A 112 -10.11 6.89 -6.20
CA ARG A 112 -9.09 7.90 -5.90
C ARG A 112 -7.74 7.53 -6.51
N PHE A 113 -7.37 6.25 -6.49
CA PHE A 113 -6.14 5.80 -7.15
C PHE A 113 -6.23 5.93 -8.67
N ILE A 114 -7.43 5.71 -9.25
CA ILE A 114 -7.69 5.95 -10.68
C ILE A 114 -7.63 7.45 -11.00
N GLN A 115 -8.24 8.30 -10.17
CA GLN A 115 -8.26 9.76 -10.38
C GLN A 115 -6.87 10.39 -10.24
N THR A 116 -6.10 9.96 -9.25
CA THR A 116 -4.76 10.52 -8.96
C THR A 116 -3.64 9.85 -9.76
N TRP A 117 -3.93 8.73 -10.41
CA TRP A 117 -2.94 7.88 -11.09
C TRP A 117 -1.80 7.50 -10.14
N ARG A 118 -2.12 7.22 -8.87
CA ARG A 118 -1.17 6.80 -7.84
C ARG A 118 -1.58 5.44 -7.34
N VAL A 119 -0.74 4.44 -7.60
CA VAL A 119 -1.03 3.04 -7.30
C VAL A 119 -0.03 2.56 -6.24
N PRO A 120 -0.47 2.40 -4.98
CA PRO A 120 0.37 1.79 -3.96
C PRO A 120 0.53 0.29 -4.20
N VAL A 121 1.78 -0.16 -4.19
CA VAL A 121 2.18 -1.56 -4.33
C VAL A 121 3.03 -1.95 -3.13
N LEU A 122 2.59 -2.94 -2.37
CA LEU A 122 3.37 -3.48 -1.26
C LEU A 122 4.47 -4.38 -1.82
N VAL A 123 5.72 -4.10 -1.47
CA VAL A 123 6.89 -4.86 -1.88
C VAL A 123 7.42 -5.62 -0.67
N VAL A 124 7.45 -6.95 -0.77
CA VAL A 124 7.91 -7.84 0.29
C VAL A 124 9.09 -8.66 -0.23
N PRO A 125 10.33 -8.32 0.19
CA PRO A 125 11.54 -9.03 -0.24
C PRO A 125 11.54 -10.49 0.18
N PHE A 126 12.04 -11.36 -0.69
CA PHE A 126 12.35 -12.74 -0.34
C PHE A 126 13.54 -12.79 0.62
N SER A 127 13.66 -13.90 1.34
CA SER A 127 14.79 -14.22 2.23
C SER A 127 16.15 -14.18 1.52
N SER A 128 16.18 -14.45 0.21
CA SER A 128 17.37 -14.33 -0.64
C SER A 128 17.77 -12.87 -0.93
N GLY A 129 16.84 -11.92 -0.85
CA GLY A 129 17.05 -10.48 -1.07
C GLY A 129 17.19 -10.04 -2.53
N ASP A 130 17.24 -10.98 -3.48
CA ASP A 130 17.36 -10.72 -4.93
C ASP A 130 16.00 -10.45 -5.60
N LYS A 131 14.93 -11.07 -5.09
CA LYS A 131 13.56 -10.93 -5.56
C LYS A 131 12.63 -10.40 -4.48
N ALA A 132 11.51 -9.84 -4.89
CA ALA A 132 10.40 -9.50 -4.02
C ALA A 132 9.07 -9.90 -4.64
N LEU A 133 8.10 -10.14 -3.77
CA LEU A 133 6.69 -10.19 -4.11
C LEU A 133 6.15 -8.75 -4.16
N TYR A 134 5.75 -8.32 -5.35
CA TYR A 134 5.08 -7.05 -5.58
C TYR A 134 3.58 -7.28 -5.56
N ILE A 135 2.90 -6.72 -4.57
CA ILE A 135 1.46 -6.90 -4.31
C ILE A 135 0.73 -5.63 -4.74
N SER A 136 -0.03 -5.75 -5.83
CA SER A 136 -0.84 -4.65 -6.35
C SER A 136 -2.29 -4.74 -5.88
N ILE A 137 -3.14 -3.85 -6.39
CA ILE A 137 -4.59 -3.78 -6.12
C ILE A 137 -5.40 -4.64 -7.10
N ASP A 138 -4.90 -5.82 -7.44
CA ASP A 138 -5.59 -6.85 -8.23
C ASP A 138 -6.01 -8.05 -7.37
N ASP A 139 -6.81 -8.98 -7.91
CA ASP A 139 -7.36 -10.11 -7.14
C ASP A 139 -6.28 -11.00 -6.51
N LYS A 140 -5.21 -11.28 -7.26
CA LYS A 140 -4.05 -12.02 -6.74
C LYS A 140 -3.36 -11.24 -5.61
N GLY A 141 -3.28 -9.92 -5.71
CA GLY A 141 -2.70 -9.06 -4.70
C GLY A 141 -3.47 -9.09 -3.39
N PHE A 142 -4.80 -9.07 -3.45
CA PHE A 142 -5.62 -9.26 -2.25
C PHE A 142 -5.40 -10.63 -1.60
N GLN A 143 -5.37 -11.70 -2.39
CA GLN A 143 -5.07 -13.03 -1.87
C GLN A 143 -3.68 -13.10 -1.23
N ALA A 144 -2.67 -12.52 -1.91
CA ALA A 144 -1.30 -12.45 -1.41
C ALA A 144 -1.22 -11.72 -0.06
N LEU A 145 -1.87 -10.56 0.03
CA LEU A 145 -1.90 -9.76 1.26
C LEU A 145 -2.55 -10.54 2.40
N MET A 146 -3.66 -11.24 2.17
CA MET A 146 -4.31 -12.05 3.20
C MET A 146 -3.39 -13.16 3.71
N TYR A 147 -2.73 -13.89 2.81
CA TYR A 147 -1.78 -14.92 3.20
C TYR A 147 -0.58 -14.39 4.00
N LEU A 148 -0.05 -13.22 3.64
CA LEU A 148 1.02 -12.57 4.41
C LEU A 148 0.56 -12.15 5.81
N LEU A 149 -0.69 -11.72 5.94
CA LEU A 149 -1.31 -11.36 7.21
C LEU A 149 -1.58 -12.58 8.09
N GLU A 150 -1.86 -13.73 7.49
CA GLU A 150 -1.93 -15.05 8.16
C GLU A 150 -0.55 -15.59 8.58
N GLY A 151 0.54 -14.95 8.15
CA GLY A 151 1.89 -15.27 8.58
C GLY A 151 2.72 -16.08 7.60
N LYS A 152 2.23 -16.31 6.37
CA LYS A 152 3.02 -16.95 5.30
C LYS A 152 4.22 -16.10 4.89
N THR A 153 5.28 -16.74 4.43
CA THR A 153 6.44 -16.06 3.82
C THR A 153 6.11 -15.59 2.40
N PRO A 154 6.78 -14.55 1.86
CA PRO A 154 6.52 -14.10 0.49
C PRO A 154 6.80 -15.19 -0.56
N GLU A 155 7.73 -16.12 -0.30
CA GLU A 155 7.99 -17.28 -1.16
C GLU A 155 6.84 -18.29 -1.16
N GLU A 156 6.30 -18.61 0.02
CA GLU A 156 5.13 -19.48 0.14
C GLU A 156 3.93 -18.88 -0.57
N VAL A 157 3.73 -17.57 -0.45
CA VAL A 157 2.66 -16.84 -1.12
C VAL A 157 2.82 -16.89 -2.64
N ALA A 158 4.02 -16.62 -3.15
CA ALA A 158 4.30 -16.69 -4.59
C ALA A 158 4.02 -18.10 -5.14
N PHE A 159 4.46 -19.14 -4.42
CA PHE A 159 4.20 -20.53 -4.77
C PHE A 159 2.69 -20.85 -4.81
N LEU A 160 1.94 -20.47 -3.77
CA LEU A 160 0.50 -20.72 -3.67
C LEU A 160 -0.32 -20.03 -4.78
N LEU A 161 0.15 -18.88 -5.27
CA LEU A 161 -0.54 -18.08 -6.29
C LEU A 161 -0.05 -18.32 -7.73
N GLY A 162 0.93 -19.21 -7.90
CA GLY A 162 1.57 -19.50 -9.18
C GLY A 162 2.19 -18.24 -9.81
N LEU A 163 3.02 -17.53 -9.04
CA LEU A 163 3.71 -16.29 -9.43
C LEU A 163 5.21 -16.49 -9.64
#